data_AF-A0A820P375-F1
#
_entry.id   AF-A0A820P375-F1
#
_cell.length_a   1.000
_cell.length_b   1.000
_cell.length_c   1.000
_cell.angle_alpha   90.00
_cell.angle_beta   90.00
_cell.angle_gamma   90.00
#
_symmetry.space_group_name_H-M   'P 1'
#
loop_
_entity.id
_entity.type
_entity.pdbx_description
1 polymer ?
#
loop_
_entity_poly.entity_id
_entity_poly.type
_entity_poly.pdbx_seq_one_letter_code
_entity_poly.pdbx_strand_id
1 'polypeptide(L)'
;SGGLRPNNWESIFNGSAWEYDKETDQYYLHLFSRKMPDVNWECPALRQELYKVTRWWLDRGIDGFRIDAISHIKKKPGLPDLPNPKQLEFVSSFDYHMNVEGIEEFLTEFK
;
A
#
# COMPACT_ATOMS: atom_id res chain seq x y z
N SER A 1 17.50 -7.64 18.13
CA SER A 1 18.00 -6.60 17.20
C SER A 1 16.93 -6.43 16.15
N GLY A 2 16.13 -5.36 16.23
CA GLY A 2 15.16 -5.06 15.18
C GLY A 2 15.92 -4.93 13.86
N GLY A 3 15.64 -5.83 12.93
CA GLY A 3 16.40 -5.98 11.68
C GLY A 3 16.43 -4.68 10.88
N LEU A 4 17.36 -4.62 9.92
CA LEU A 4 17.32 -3.59 8.88
C LEU A 4 15.92 -3.57 8.26
N ARG A 5 15.39 -2.37 8.04
CA ARG A 5 14.10 -2.16 7.37
C ARG A 5 14.05 -2.93 6.04
N PRO A 6 12.87 -3.40 5.59
CA PRO A 6 12.79 -4.26 4.40
C PRO A 6 13.36 -3.65 3.12
N ASN A 7 13.26 -2.34 2.95
CA ASN A 7 13.86 -1.59 1.84
C ASN A 7 14.02 -0.10 2.21
N ASN A 8 14.51 0.69 1.25
CA ASN A 8 14.79 2.12 1.37
C ASN A 8 13.62 3.06 1.02
N TRP A 9 12.37 2.58 0.99
CA TRP A 9 11.24 3.38 0.54
C TRP A 9 10.93 4.54 1.49
N GLU A 10 10.69 5.70 0.89
CA GLU A 10 10.21 6.90 1.57
C GLU A 10 8.67 6.97 1.57
N SER A 11 8.08 7.29 2.71
CA SER A 11 6.65 7.64 2.81
C SER A 11 6.37 8.93 2.04
N ILE A 12 5.19 9.05 1.46
CA ILE A 12 4.66 10.27 0.83
C ILE A 12 4.65 11.44 1.83
N PHE A 13 4.56 11.15 3.14
CA PHE A 13 4.62 12.15 4.22
C PHE A 13 6.02 12.30 4.84
N ASN A 14 7.06 11.87 4.12
CA ASN A 14 8.47 11.87 4.49
C ASN A 14 8.85 10.85 5.58
N GLY A 15 10.13 10.47 5.58
CA GLY A 15 10.65 9.42 6.45
C GLY A 15 10.40 8.02 5.88
N SER A 16 10.71 6.99 6.66
CA SER A 16 10.54 5.61 6.20
C SER A 16 9.08 5.28 5.91
N ALA A 17 8.84 4.48 4.87
CA ALA A 17 7.54 3.84 4.65
C ALA A 17 7.32 2.60 5.53
N TRP A 18 8.27 2.25 6.40
CA TRP A 18 8.19 1.09 7.28
C TRP A 18 8.21 1.48 8.75
N GLU A 19 7.27 0.95 9.50
CA GLU A 19 7.21 1.07 10.95
C GLU A 19 7.35 -0.32 11.58
N TYR A 20 8.19 -0.42 12.60
CA TYR A 20 8.40 -1.65 13.33
C TYR A 20 7.32 -1.81 14.40
N ASP A 21 6.62 -2.93 14.36
CA ASP A 21 5.67 -3.35 15.38
C ASP A 21 6.34 -4.30 16.39
N LYS A 22 6.33 -3.89 17.66
CA LYS A 22 6.98 -4.63 18.75
C LYS A 22 6.19 -5.86 19.16
N GLU A 23 4.88 -5.89 18.93
CA GLU A 23 4.03 -7.00 19.33
C GLU A 23 4.26 -8.22 18.43
N THR A 24 4.47 -7.97 17.14
CA THR A 24 4.73 -9.02 16.14
C THR A 24 6.20 -9.23 15.81
N ASP A 25 7.11 -8.34 16.24
CA ASP A 25 8.53 -8.31 15.84
C ASP A 25 8.70 -8.21 14.32
N GLN A 26 7.82 -7.46 13.67
CA GLN A 26 7.78 -7.30 12.21
C GLN A 26 7.62 -5.84 11.80
N TYR A 27 8.00 -5.52 10.56
CA TYR A 27 7.71 -4.22 9.97
C TYR A 27 6.41 -4.28 9.16
N TYR A 28 5.60 -3.22 9.24
CA TYR A 28 4.47 -3.01 8.34
C TYR A 28 4.70 -1.80 7.44
N LEU A 29 4.16 -1.87 6.23
CA LEU A 29 4.25 -0.82 5.22
C LEU A 29 3.18 0.26 5.48
N HIS A 30 3.56 1.52 5.34
CA HIS A 30 2.67 2.68 5.32
C HIS A 30 3.19 3.73 4.31
N LEU A 31 2.52 3.88 3.18
CA LEU A 31 2.88 4.87 2.15
C LEU A 31 2.55 6.31 2.58
N PHE A 32 1.64 6.48 3.54
CA PHE A 32 1.25 7.77 4.10
C PHE A 32 1.64 7.83 5.58
N SER A 33 0.68 8.13 6.46
CA SER A 33 0.88 8.13 7.91
C SER A 33 1.08 6.72 8.45
N ARG A 34 1.89 6.56 9.50
CA ARG A 34 2.04 5.31 10.26
C ARG A 34 0.72 4.77 10.79
N LYS A 35 -0.27 5.64 11.00
CA LYS A 35 -1.64 5.28 11.41
C LYS A 35 -2.49 4.70 10.27
N MET A 36 -1.96 4.66 9.05
CA MET A 36 -2.60 4.18 7.83
C MET A 36 -1.77 3.04 7.24
N PRO A 37 -1.76 1.85 7.88
CA PRO A 37 -1.05 0.70 7.32
C PRO A 37 -1.65 0.31 5.97
N ASP A 38 -0.77 0.01 5.02
CA ASP A 38 -1.18 -0.41 3.69
C ASP A 38 -1.79 -1.82 3.73
N VAL A 39 -2.99 -1.95 3.17
CA VAL A 39 -3.61 -3.26 2.99
C VAL A 39 -3.04 -3.95 1.75
N ASN A 40 -2.85 -5.27 1.82
CA ASN A 40 -2.28 -6.05 0.73
C ASN A 40 -3.33 -6.49 -0.29
N TRP A 41 -3.50 -5.72 -1.37
CA TRP A 41 -4.46 -6.02 -2.45
C TRP A 41 -4.14 -7.31 -3.22
N GLU A 42 -2.92 -7.86 -3.14
CA GLU A 42 -2.61 -9.18 -3.70
C GLU A 42 -3.37 -10.30 -2.96
N CYS A 43 -3.82 -10.08 -1.71
CA CYS A 43 -4.58 -11.04 -0.92
C CYS A 43 -6.04 -11.12 -1.40
N PRO A 44 -6.50 -12.24 -1.99
CA PRO A 44 -7.86 -12.34 -2.50
C PRO A 44 -8.92 -12.19 -1.41
N ALA A 45 -8.65 -12.68 -0.19
CA ALA A 45 -9.57 -12.55 0.94
C ALA A 45 -9.83 -11.08 1.32
N LEU A 46 -8.78 -10.23 1.30
CA LEU A 46 -8.94 -8.80 1.52
C LEU A 46 -9.84 -8.17 0.46
N ARG A 47 -9.59 -8.46 -0.82
CA ARG A 47 -10.39 -7.90 -1.91
C ARG A 47 -11.87 -8.28 -1.78
N GLN A 48 -12.16 -9.54 -1.41
CA GLN A 48 -13.53 -9.98 -1.16
C GLN A 48 -14.21 -9.22 -0.01
N GLU A 49 -13.49 -8.92 1.08
CA GLU A 49 -14.04 -8.11 2.17
C GLU A 49 -14.31 -6.66 1.72
N LEU A 50 -13.41 -6.06 0.93
CA LEU A 50 -13.64 -4.72 0.36
C LEU A 50 -14.90 -4.70 -0.51
N TYR A 51 -15.12 -5.71 -1.36
CA TYR A 51 -16.34 -5.80 -2.18
C TYR A 51 -17.61 -5.94 -1.34
N LYS A 52 -17.57 -6.66 -0.22
CA LYS A 52 -18.71 -6.75 0.71
C LYS A 52 -19.03 -5.39 1.32
N VAL A 53 -18.02 -4.63 1.74
CA VAL A 53 -18.21 -3.28 2.28
C VAL A 53 -18.81 -2.35 1.22
N THR A 54 -18.29 -2.40 -0.01
CA THR A 54 -18.83 -1.62 -1.14
C THR A 54 -20.31 -1.95 -1.39
N ARG A 55 -20.66 -3.23 -1.52
CA ARG A 55 -22.06 -3.65 -1.73
C ARG A 55 -22.99 -3.23 -0.59
N TRP A 56 -22.54 -3.38 0.66
CA TRP A 56 -23.33 -2.98 1.83
C TRP A 56 -23.76 -1.51 1.81
N TRP A 57 -22.89 -0.63 1.31
CA TRP A 57 -23.19 0.79 1.14
C TRP A 57 -24.08 1.06 -0.08
N LEU A 58 -23.86 0.38 -1.21
CA LEU A 58 -24.73 0.49 -2.39
C LEU A 58 -26.17 0.07 -2.08
N ASP A 59 -26.34 -1.01 -1.30
CA ASP A 59 -27.65 -1.49 -0.85
C ASP A 59 -28.42 -0.46 0.00
N ARG A 60 -27.74 0.60 0.49
CA ARG A 60 -28.31 1.71 1.25
C ARG A 60 -28.63 2.93 0.39
N GLY A 61 -28.45 2.83 -0.92
CA GLY A 61 -28.90 3.84 -1.88
C GLY A 61 -27.90 4.96 -2.13
N ILE A 62 -26.59 4.76 -1.92
CA ILE A 62 -25.59 5.68 -2.45
C ILE A 62 -25.38 5.43 -3.95
N ASP A 63 -25.13 6.50 -4.71
CA ASP A 63 -25.00 6.42 -6.17
C ASP A 63 -23.60 6.08 -6.67
N GLY A 64 -22.61 5.99 -5.78
CA GLY A 64 -21.24 5.65 -6.13
C GLY A 64 -20.21 6.01 -5.06
N PHE A 65 -18.94 5.78 -5.39
CA PHE A 65 -17.80 6.00 -4.49
C PHE A 65 -16.75 6.90 -5.11
N ARG A 66 -16.12 7.71 -4.25
CA ARG A 66 -14.80 8.27 -4.49
C ARG A 66 -13.79 7.41 -3.75
N ILE A 67 -12.93 6.71 -4.49
CA ILE A 67 -11.90 5.85 -3.90
C ILE A 67 -10.61 6.65 -3.76
N ASP A 68 -10.15 6.81 -2.52
CA ASP A 68 -8.91 7.53 -2.22
C ASP A 68 -7.68 6.69 -2.58
N ALA A 69 -6.58 7.37 -2.95
CA ALA A 69 -5.26 6.75 -3.16
C ALA A 69 -5.26 5.51 -4.09
N ILE A 70 -6.22 5.43 -5.02
CA ILE A 70 -6.43 4.23 -5.84
C ILE A 70 -5.22 3.89 -6.72
N SER A 71 -4.44 4.90 -7.12
CA SER A 71 -3.18 4.72 -7.83
C SER A 71 -2.10 3.99 -7.01
N HIS A 72 -2.32 3.79 -5.71
CA HIS A 72 -1.34 3.22 -4.79
C HIS A 72 -1.62 1.81 -4.29
N ILE A 73 -2.67 1.15 -4.80
CA ILE A 73 -3.11 -0.14 -4.26
C ILE A 73 -2.17 -1.31 -4.62
N LYS A 74 -1.43 -1.20 -5.73
CA LYS A 74 -0.43 -2.19 -6.17
C LYS A 74 0.99 -1.70 -5.93
N LYS A 75 1.85 -2.59 -5.43
CA LYS A 75 3.27 -2.33 -5.16
C LYS A 75 4.13 -3.20 -6.08
N LYS A 76 5.36 -2.77 -6.36
CA LYS A 76 6.33 -3.55 -7.13
C LYS A 76 6.55 -4.91 -6.44
N PRO A 77 6.37 -6.05 -7.14
CA PRO A 77 6.55 -7.37 -6.55
C PRO A 77 7.93 -7.53 -5.90
N GLY A 78 7.94 -8.13 -4.72
CA GLY A 78 9.17 -8.33 -3.92
C GLY A 78 9.63 -7.11 -3.14
N LEU A 79 8.97 -5.94 -3.29
CA LEU A 79 9.27 -4.70 -2.57
C LEU A 79 10.78 -4.32 -2.60
N PRO A 80 11.43 -4.30 -3.78
CA PRO A 80 12.87 -4.08 -3.87
C PRO A 80 13.26 -2.65 -3.46
N ASP A 81 14.52 -2.47 -3.08
CA ASP A 81 15.13 -1.15 -2.95
C ASP A 81 15.08 -0.36 -4.27
N LEU A 82 14.91 0.96 -4.18
CA LEU A 82 15.16 1.85 -5.30
C LEU A 82 16.66 2.13 -5.47
N PRO A 83 17.12 2.42 -6.70
CA PRO A 83 18.48 2.93 -6.92
C PRO A 83 18.78 4.16 -6.07
N ASN A 84 19.86 4.11 -5.28
CA ASN A 84 20.23 5.16 -4.33
C ASN A 84 21.66 5.70 -4.56
N PRO A 85 21.97 6.30 -5.72
CA PRO A 85 23.32 6.80 -6.03
C PRO A 85 23.77 7.93 -5.09
N LYS A 86 22.80 8.63 -4.47
CA LYS A 86 23.05 9.74 -3.54
C LYS A 86 23.19 9.30 -2.08
N GLN A 87 23.04 8.00 -1.80
CA GLN A 87 23.11 7.43 -0.44
C GLN A 87 22.18 8.15 0.56
N LEU A 88 20.97 8.46 0.12
CA LEU A 88 19.91 9.03 0.96
C LEU A 88 19.46 8.01 2.01
N GLU A 89 18.94 8.47 3.15
CA GLU A 89 18.36 7.56 4.15
C GLU A 89 17.11 6.84 3.59
N PHE A 90 16.28 7.57 2.85
CA PHE A 90 15.12 7.04 2.13
C PHE A 90 15.09 7.58 0.69
N VAL A 91 14.45 6.82 -0.20
CA VAL A 91 14.28 7.18 -1.60
C VAL A 91 12.80 7.20 -1.92
N SER A 92 12.33 8.29 -2.53
CA SER A 92 10.97 8.43 -3.06
C SER A 92 10.57 7.19 -3.85
N SER A 93 9.56 6.48 -3.35
CA SER A 93 9.17 5.16 -3.87
C SER A 93 8.07 5.20 -4.92
N PHE A 94 7.64 6.39 -5.37
CA PHE A 94 6.49 6.55 -6.27
C PHE A 94 6.51 5.62 -7.48
N ASP A 95 7.67 5.45 -8.12
CA ASP A 95 7.82 4.56 -9.29
C ASP A 95 7.49 3.09 -8.99
N TYR A 96 7.54 2.68 -7.72
CA TYR A 96 7.33 1.29 -7.28
C TYR A 96 5.98 1.08 -6.60
N HIS A 97 5.16 2.12 -6.42
CA HIS A 97 3.81 1.95 -5.87
C HIS A 97 2.74 2.83 -6.50
N MET A 98 3.04 3.66 -7.50
CA MET A 98 2.04 4.46 -8.21
C MET A 98 1.79 3.88 -9.60
N ASN A 99 0.54 3.47 -9.87
CA ASN A 99 0.10 2.93 -11.16
C ASN A 99 0.98 1.75 -11.66
N VAL A 100 1.37 0.87 -10.74
CA VAL A 100 2.18 -0.31 -11.05
C VAL A 100 1.39 -1.23 -12.01
N GLU A 101 2.04 -1.76 -13.04
CA GLU A 101 1.47 -2.70 -14.02
C GLU A 101 0.65 -3.83 -13.35
N GLY A 102 -0.54 -4.13 -13.86
CA GLY A 102 -1.48 -5.11 -13.29
C GLY A 102 -2.41 -4.53 -12.23
N ILE A 103 -2.38 -3.23 -11.97
CA ILE A 103 -3.30 -2.56 -11.03
C ILE A 103 -4.76 -2.61 -11.50
N GLU A 104 -4.97 -2.59 -12.81
CA GLU A 104 -6.27 -2.66 -13.47
C GLU A 104 -7.02 -3.97 -13.20
N GLU A 105 -6.33 -5.05 -12.88
CA GLU A 105 -6.94 -6.32 -12.49
C GLU A 105 -7.78 -6.14 -11.22
N PHE A 106 -7.24 -5.44 -10.23
CA PHE A 106 -7.94 -5.16 -8.98
C PHE A 106 -9.16 -4.26 -9.17
N LEU A 107 -9.06 -3.30 -10.10
CA LEU A 107 -10.15 -2.38 -10.42
C LEU A 107 -11.25 -3.05 -11.24
N THR A 108 -10.90 -4.01 -12.10
CA THR A 108 -11.87 -4.73 -12.92
C THR A 108 -12.68 -5.72 -12.10
N GLU A 109 -12.07 -6.35 -11.09
CA GLU A 109 -12.77 -7.15 -10.08
C GLU A 109 -13.65 -6.28 -9.14
N PHE A 110 -13.30 -5.00 -8.95
CA PHE A 110 -14.07 -4.03 -8.16
C PHE A 110 -15.29 -3.53 -8.97
N LYS A 111 -16.33 -4.37 -9.05
CA LYS A 111 -17.64 -4.07 -9.63
C LYS A 111 -18.77 -4.38 -8.66
#